data_AF-A0A1G4S1N0-F1
#
_entry.id   AF-A0A1G4S1N0-F1
#
_cell.length_a   1.000
_cell.length_b   1.000
_cell.length_c   1.000
_cell.angle_alpha   90.00
_cell.angle_beta   90.00
_cell.angle_gamma   90.00
#
_symmetry.space_group_name_H-M   'P 1'
#
loop_
_entity.id
_entity.type
_entity.pdbx_description
1 polymer ?
#
loop_
_entity_poly.entity_id
_entity_poly.type
_entity_poly.pdbx_seq_one_letter_code
_entity_poly.pdbx_strand_id
1 'polypeptide(L)'
;MKQEYTISLYWRIFYGAMGTSAIVFSLFLLTKPTNGLIIFPVVFGTGGVVTLINQFKSKLIISDYSIVRTTVFGTKELLRADIKGFRINNKVIVIEPVEAGYSKIKIRDYSSIGNLNNLTSWLRTNLKDLNKEDYEKEKNDIINNANLGYSEGERTDKFKAITRLSGIYNFVGFVLFVLFLFFLRDTSAADAILLVFPLIGISIIYFSKGLVTLISKRNSAYNNVMPGLYLGVLLLVLKSLNYYHITNYDKLTVPSLILGSVILGVLAVKGFNNTYSSRIGQFLLMIIFSAAYAIGVIANVNCSFDKSSAQIYSTTVTDKFISYKHATNYHIRIDSWGDHHEAEYIIVPKSFYYHTSVGSTVRVMEKKGLFKMPWFYVDL
;
A
#
# COMPACT_ATOMS: atom_id res chain seq x y z
N MET A 1 -41.50 -6.13 -12.48
CA MET A 1 -41.04 -7.08 -11.45
C MET A 1 -40.31 -6.33 -10.34
N LYS A 2 -40.62 -6.63 -9.06
CA LYS A 2 -39.96 -6.01 -7.89
C LYS A 2 -39.04 -7.04 -7.23
N GLN A 3 -37.74 -6.78 -7.23
CA GLN A 3 -36.73 -7.63 -6.58
C GLN A 3 -36.14 -6.90 -5.36
N GLU A 4 -36.04 -7.61 -4.24
CA GLU A 4 -35.49 -7.08 -2.99
C GLU A 4 -34.18 -7.80 -2.64
N TYR A 5 -33.14 -7.01 -2.37
CA TYR A 5 -31.83 -7.48 -1.95
C TYR A 5 -31.53 -6.96 -0.54
N THR A 6 -31.43 -7.88 0.41
CA THR A 6 -31.07 -7.58 1.81
C THR A 6 -29.70 -8.16 2.16
N ILE A 7 -29.19 -7.84 3.35
CA ILE A 7 -27.99 -8.49 3.88
C ILE A 7 -28.22 -10.00 4.03
N SER A 8 -27.23 -10.82 3.67
CA SER A 8 -27.28 -12.27 3.74
C SER A 8 -27.33 -12.77 5.19
N LEU A 9 -27.83 -13.99 5.41
CA LEU A 9 -27.96 -14.54 6.76
C LEU A 9 -26.62 -14.58 7.52
N TYR A 10 -25.56 -15.03 6.86
CA TYR A 10 -24.20 -15.06 7.43
C TYR A 10 -23.77 -13.68 7.93
N TRP A 11 -23.95 -12.65 7.10
CA TRP A 11 -23.56 -11.28 7.47
C TRP A 11 -24.48 -10.65 8.51
N ARG A 12 -25.76 -11.02 8.56
CA ARG A 12 -26.66 -10.63 9.66
C ARG A 12 -26.17 -11.18 10.99
N ILE A 13 -25.78 -12.46 11.04
CA ILE A 13 -25.22 -13.07 12.26
C ILE A 13 -23.93 -12.36 12.66
N PHE A 14 -23.03 -12.14 11.70
CA PHE A 14 -21.76 -11.45 11.95
C PHE A 14 -21.95 -10.02 12.49
N TYR A 15 -22.76 -9.19 11.81
CA TYR A 15 -23.04 -7.83 12.26
C TYR A 15 -23.86 -7.78 13.55
N GLY A 16 -24.73 -8.77 13.77
CA GLY A 16 -25.45 -8.98 15.01
C GLY A 16 -24.48 -9.17 16.18
N ALA A 17 -23.56 -10.13 16.06
CA ALA A 17 -22.54 -10.37 17.08
C ALA A 17 -21.67 -9.12 17.31
N MET A 18 -21.18 -8.49 16.24
CA MET A 18 -20.34 -7.30 16.33
C MET A 18 -21.06 -6.12 16.99
N GLY A 19 -22.32 -5.87 16.64
CA GLY A 19 -23.14 -4.81 17.22
C GLY A 19 -23.42 -5.04 18.70
N THR A 20 -23.78 -6.26 19.09
CA THR A 20 -23.99 -6.63 20.50
C THR A 20 -22.70 -6.52 21.31
N SER A 21 -21.57 -7.01 20.80
CA SER A 21 -20.26 -6.87 21.46
C SER A 21 -19.87 -5.40 21.67
N ALA A 22 -20.12 -4.52 20.69
CA ALA A 22 -19.86 -3.09 20.83
C ALA A 22 -20.70 -2.43 21.94
N ILE A 23 -21.97 -2.82 22.07
CA ILE A 23 -22.85 -2.33 23.15
C ILE A 23 -22.38 -2.84 24.52
N VAL A 24 -22.07 -4.13 24.64
CA VAL A 24 -21.54 -4.72 25.88
C VAL A 24 -20.22 -4.05 26.29
N PHE A 25 -19.32 -3.84 25.32
CA PHE A 25 -18.06 -3.14 25.55
C PHE A 25 -18.27 -1.68 25.98
N SER A 26 -19.23 -0.98 25.38
CA SER A 26 -19.64 0.37 25.80
C SER A 26 -20.09 0.38 27.27
N LEU A 27 -20.96 -0.55 27.67
CA LEU A 27 -21.44 -0.66 29.05
C LEU A 27 -20.30 -0.97 30.02
N PHE A 28 -19.37 -1.86 29.62
CA PHE A 28 -18.17 -2.14 30.39
C PHE A 28 -17.29 -0.89 30.58
N LEU A 29 -17.07 -0.09 29.54
CA LEU A 29 -16.26 1.13 29.64
C LEU A 29 -16.87 2.17 30.60
N LEU A 30 -18.20 2.23 30.73
CA LEU A 30 -18.88 3.10 31.71
C LEU A 30 -18.58 2.70 33.17
N THR A 31 -18.14 1.46 33.42
CA THR A 31 -17.77 1.01 34.79
C THR A 31 -16.34 1.37 35.20
N LYS A 32 -15.54 1.96 34.29
CA LYS A 32 -14.14 2.33 34.55
C LYS A 32 -14.03 3.81 34.90
N PRO A 33 -13.08 4.21 35.78
CA PRO A 33 -12.86 5.62 36.10
C PRO A 33 -12.46 6.38 34.82
N THR A 34 -13.32 7.32 34.40
CA THR A 34 -13.16 8.03 33.14
C THR A 34 -12.41 9.36 33.34
N ASN A 35 -11.11 9.38 33.03
CA ASN A 35 -10.32 10.61 32.91
C ASN A 35 -10.65 11.36 31.60
N GLY A 36 -11.92 11.71 31.37
CA GLY A 36 -12.35 12.43 30.16
C GLY A 36 -12.62 11.57 28.90
N LEU A 37 -12.61 10.23 29.03
CA LEU A 37 -12.78 9.29 27.90
C LEU A 37 -14.25 8.86 27.62
N ILE A 38 -15.24 9.63 28.07
CA ILE A 38 -16.69 9.31 27.92
C ILE A 38 -17.10 9.18 26.44
N ILE A 39 -16.34 9.79 25.52
CA ILE A 39 -16.56 9.69 24.08
C ILE A 39 -16.52 8.24 23.57
N PHE A 40 -15.70 7.37 24.17
CA PHE A 40 -15.54 5.99 23.72
C PHE A 40 -16.79 5.14 23.97
N PRO A 41 -17.36 5.07 25.20
CA PRO A 41 -18.65 4.44 25.42
C PRO A 41 -19.73 4.96 24.48
N VAL A 42 -19.86 6.28 24.32
CA VAL A 42 -20.90 6.86 23.45
C VAL A 42 -20.73 6.39 22.00
N VAL A 43 -19.51 6.41 21.46
CA VAL A 43 -19.24 5.96 20.09
C VAL A 43 -19.50 4.46 19.91
N PHE A 44 -19.04 3.61 20.83
CA PHE A 44 -19.25 2.15 20.73
C PHE A 44 -20.71 1.76 20.92
N GLY A 45 -21.40 2.36 21.90
CA GLY A 45 -22.80 2.11 22.18
C GLY A 45 -23.70 2.55 21.01
N THR A 46 -23.56 3.80 20.55
CA THR A 46 -24.33 4.30 19.41
C THR A 46 -23.99 3.55 18.12
N GLY A 47 -22.71 3.26 17.87
CA GLY A 47 -22.26 2.49 16.70
C GLY A 47 -22.80 1.06 16.69
N GLY A 48 -22.83 0.40 17.85
CA GLY A 48 -23.42 -0.93 18.02
C GLY A 48 -24.92 -0.94 17.72
N VAL A 49 -25.68 0.01 18.29
CA VAL A 49 -27.12 0.15 18.03
C VAL A 49 -27.40 0.43 16.55
N VAL A 50 -26.68 1.38 15.94
CA VAL A 50 -26.84 1.70 14.51
C VAL A 50 -26.57 0.48 13.64
N THR A 51 -25.55 -0.33 13.98
CA THR A 51 -25.22 -1.56 13.26
C THR A 51 -26.36 -2.58 13.33
N LEU A 52 -26.92 -2.79 14.53
CA LEU A 52 -28.05 -3.70 14.75
C LEU A 52 -29.33 -3.24 14.05
N ILE A 53 -29.60 -1.95 13.98
CA ILE A 53 -30.77 -1.44 13.24
C ILE A 53 -30.52 -1.56 11.73
N ASN A 54 -29.28 -1.32 11.26
CA ASN A 54 -28.96 -1.32 9.85
C ASN A 54 -29.11 -2.69 9.19
N GLN A 55 -28.87 -3.79 9.91
CA GLN A 55 -29.06 -5.13 9.34
C GLN A 55 -30.50 -5.44 8.93
N PHE A 56 -31.49 -4.86 9.64
CA PHE A 56 -32.92 -5.07 9.34
C PHE A 56 -33.47 -4.00 8.39
N LYS A 57 -33.00 -2.76 8.53
CA LYS A 57 -33.49 -1.63 7.72
C LYS A 57 -32.80 -1.55 6.36
N SER A 58 -31.59 -2.10 6.21
CA SER A 58 -30.85 -1.99 4.95
C SER A 58 -31.34 -2.95 3.89
N LYS A 59 -31.90 -2.38 2.83
CA LYS A 59 -32.36 -3.12 1.66
C LYS A 59 -32.19 -2.29 0.39
N LEU A 60 -31.98 -2.99 -0.72
CA LEU A 60 -32.00 -2.46 -2.06
C LEU A 60 -33.20 -3.06 -2.78
N ILE A 61 -34.09 -2.23 -3.29
CA ILE A 61 -35.25 -2.64 -4.05
C ILE A 61 -35.03 -2.19 -5.49
N ILE A 62 -35.12 -3.13 -6.41
CA ILE A 62 -35.08 -2.87 -7.84
C ILE A 62 -36.48 -3.13 -8.39
N SER A 63 -37.05 -2.11 -9.02
CA SER A 63 -38.33 -2.19 -9.72
C SER A 63 -38.14 -1.89 -11.20
N ASP A 64 -39.22 -1.97 -11.98
CA ASP A 64 -39.17 -1.64 -13.41
C ASP A 64 -38.89 -0.14 -13.65
N TYR A 65 -39.26 0.71 -12.67
CA TYR A 65 -39.25 2.17 -12.78
C TYR A 65 -38.16 2.85 -11.97
N SER A 66 -37.69 2.25 -10.88
CA SER A 66 -36.72 2.88 -9.98
C SER A 66 -35.88 1.88 -9.20
N ILE A 67 -34.72 2.35 -8.75
CA ILE A 67 -33.88 1.67 -7.78
C ILE A 67 -33.93 2.45 -6.47
N VAL A 68 -34.31 1.77 -5.39
CA VAL A 68 -34.46 2.36 -4.06
C VAL A 68 -33.48 1.71 -3.10
N ARG A 69 -32.67 2.50 -2.42
CA ARG A 69 -31.77 2.06 -1.35
C ARG A 69 -32.22 2.65 -0.03
N THR A 70 -32.57 1.79 0.91
CA THR A 70 -32.88 2.17 2.29
C THR A 70 -31.70 1.80 3.20
N THR A 71 -31.36 2.70 4.11
CA THR A 71 -30.35 2.53 5.17
C THR A 71 -30.87 3.11 6.48
N VAL A 72 -30.11 2.99 7.58
CA VAL A 72 -30.48 3.66 8.85
C VAL A 72 -30.59 5.18 8.68
N PHE A 73 -29.70 5.76 7.89
CA PHE A 73 -29.57 7.20 7.70
C PHE A 73 -30.53 7.80 6.67
N GLY A 74 -31.35 6.98 6.01
CA GLY A 74 -32.35 7.45 5.07
C GLY A 74 -32.56 6.53 3.87
N THR A 75 -33.49 6.94 3.01
CA THR A 75 -33.84 6.29 1.76
C THR A 75 -33.42 7.17 0.60
N LYS A 76 -32.83 6.57 -0.43
CA LYS A 76 -32.52 7.21 -1.70
C LYS A 76 -33.20 6.44 -2.80
N GLU A 77 -33.86 7.15 -3.69
CA GLU A 77 -34.49 6.61 -4.88
C GLU A 77 -33.87 7.27 -6.11
N LEU A 78 -33.68 6.47 -7.15
CA LEU A 78 -33.27 6.96 -8.46
C LEU A 78 -34.17 6.29 -9.50
N LEU A 79 -34.89 7.12 -10.26
CA LEU A 79 -35.74 6.65 -11.35
C LEU A 79 -34.86 6.07 -12.46
N ARG A 80 -35.32 5.00 -13.10
CA ARG A 80 -34.57 4.26 -14.11
C ARG A 80 -34.23 5.14 -15.32
N ALA A 81 -35.12 6.04 -15.69
CA ALA A 81 -34.89 7.03 -16.74
C ALA A 81 -33.71 7.97 -16.43
N ASP A 82 -33.47 8.22 -15.14
CA ASP A 82 -32.42 9.12 -14.67
C ASP A 82 -31.11 8.40 -14.35
N ILE A 83 -31.00 7.10 -14.65
CA ILE A 83 -29.78 6.31 -14.42
C ILE A 83 -28.87 6.41 -15.65
N LYS A 84 -27.69 7.01 -15.46
CA LYS A 84 -26.61 7.01 -16.45
C LYS A 84 -26.02 5.61 -16.64
N GLY A 85 -25.84 4.90 -15.53
CA GLY A 85 -25.26 3.57 -15.49
C GLY A 85 -24.77 3.21 -14.10
N PHE A 86 -23.94 2.17 -14.02
CA PHE A 86 -23.38 1.69 -12.78
C PHE A 86 -21.86 1.47 -12.86
N ARG A 87 -21.21 1.47 -11.70
CA ARG A 87 -19.80 1.13 -11.51
C ARG A 87 -19.65 0.13 -10.40
N ILE A 88 -18.86 -0.91 -10.64
CA ILE A 88 -18.42 -1.85 -9.60
C ILE A 88 -16.97 -1.51 -9.24
N ASN A 89 -16.78 -0.95 -8.05
CA ASN A 89 -15.47 -0.60 -7.49
C ASN A 89 -15.12 -1.56 -6.34
N ASN A 90 -13.94 -1.40 -5.74
CA ASN A 90 -13.56 -2.21 -4.59
C ASN A 90 -14.53 -2.00 -3.41
N LYS A 91 -15.27 -3.06 -3.03
CA LYS A 91 -16.28 -3.06 -1.95
C LYS A 91 -17.44 -2.06 -2.11
N VAL A 92 -17.64 -1.44 -3.27
CA VAL A 92 -18.80 -0.56 -3.49
C VAL A 92 -19.34 -0.65 -4.91
N ILE A 93 -20.65 -0.79 -5.04
CA ILE A 93 -21.37 -0.57 -6.30
C ILE A 93 -21.95 0.85 -6.24
N VAL A 94 -21.73 1.62 -7.30
CA VAL A 94 -22.25 2.99 -7.43
C VAL A 94 -23.17 3.04 -8.64
N ILE A 95 -24.41 3.47 -8.43
CA ILE A 95 -25.35 3.76 -9.51
C ILE A 95 -25.34 5.28 -9.68
N GLU A 96 -24.95 5.73 -10.88
CA GLU A 96 -24.74 7.14 -11.19
C GLU A 96 -25.95 7.71 -11.92
N PRO A 97 -26.42 8.91 -11.51
CA PRO A 97 -27.48 9.60 -12.24
C PRO A 97 -26.95 10.23 -13.53
N VAL A 98 -27.86 10.55 -14.46
CA VAL A 98 -27.56 11.27 -15.70
C VAL A 98 -27.05 12.69 -15.41
N GLU A 99 -27.75 13.43 -14.55
CA GLU A 99 -27.43 14.82 -14.25
C GLU A 99 -26.53 14.98 -13.00
N ALA A 100 -25.55 15.88 -13.13
CA ALA A 100 -24.64 16.25 -12.05
C ALA A 100 -25.38 17.12 -11.01
N GLY A 101 -26.00 16.47 -10.02
CA GLY A 101 -26.76 17.13 -8.95
C GLY A 101 -27.67 16.15 -8.19
N TYR A 102 -28.11 15.09 -8.87
CA TYR A 102 -28.90 14.04 -8.26
C TYR A 102 -28.07 13.16 -7.32
N SER A 103 -28.73 12.63 -6.29
CA SER A 103 -28.10 11.75 -5.32
C SER A 103 -27.78 10.38 -5.92
N LYS A 104 -26.49 10.08 -6.10
CA LYS A 104 -26.03 8.71 -6.42
C LYS A 104 -26.42 7.69 -5.34
N ILE A 105 -26.74 6.47 -5.78
CA ILE A 105 -26.95 5.33 -4.89
C ILE A 105 -25.61 4.61 -4.72
N LYS A 106 -25.11 4.56 -3.47
CA LYS A 106 -23.90 3.83 -3.10
C LYS A 106 -24.26 2.60 -2.30
N ILE A 107 -23.92 1.44 -2.83
CA ILE A 107 -24.09 0.16 -2.18
C ILE A 107 -22.70 -0.25 -1.64
N ARG A 108 -22.40 0.24 -0.43
CA ARG A 108 -21.16 -0.10 0.27
C ARG A 108 -21.23 -1.53 0.79
N ASP A 109 -20.07 -2.18 0.82
CA ASP A 109 -19.91 -3.57 1.24
C ASP A 109 -20.91 -4.50 0.54
N TYR A 110 -20.99 -4.43 -0.78
CA TYR A 110 -21.93 -5.25 -1.54
C TYR A 110 -21.69 -6.77 -1.35
N SER A 111 -20.53 -7.18 -0.84
CA SER A 111 -20.22 -8.55 -0.40
C SER A 111 -21.18 -9.07 0.66
N SER A 112 -21.81 -8.19 1.45
CA SER A 112 -22.79 -8.61 2.45
C SER A 112 -24.20 -8.82 1.92
N ILE A 113 -24.45 -8.49 0.64
CA ILE A 113 -25.77 -8.64 0.02
C ILE A 113 -26.07 -10.10 -0.30
N GLY A 114 -27.24 -10.57 0.15
CA GLY A 114 -27.80 -11.85 -0.27
C GLY A 114 -28.08 -11.84 -1.78
N ASN A 115 -27.66 -12.90 -2.47
CA ASN A 115 -27.85 -13.07 -3.90
C ASN A 115 -27.12 -12.03 -4.78
N LEU A 116 -25.88 -11.68 -4.41
CA LEU A 116 -25.03 -10.74 -5.15
C LEU A 116 -24.84 -11.08 -6.64
N ASN A 117 -24.76 -12.36 -6.99
CA ASN A 117 -24.61 -12.80 -8.39
C ASN A 117 -25.83 -12.40 -9.23
N ASN A 118 -27.04 -12.52 -8.67
CA ASN A 118 -28.26 -12.08 -9.33
C ASN A 118 -28.27 -10.55 -9.48
N LEU A 119 -27.94 -9.80 -8.43
CA LEU A 119 -27.86 -8.33 -8.49
C LEU A 119 -26.88 -7.86 -9.57
N THR A 120 -25.67 -8.40 -9.59
CA THR A 120 -24.63 -8.01 -10.55
C THR A 120 -25.00 -8.40 -11.98
N SER A 121 -25.62 -9.56 -12.18
CA SER A 121 -26.13 -9.99 -13.49
C SER A 121 -27.26 -9.07 -13.97
N TRP A 122 -28.19 -8.72 -13.07
CA TRP A 122 -29.27 -7.79 -13.38
C TRP A 122 -28.72 -6.42 -13.79
N LEU A 123 -27.78 -5.87 -13.03
CA LEU A 123 -27.14 -4.58 -13.32
C LEU A 123 -26.46 -4.61 -14.70
N ARG A 124 -25.66 -5.65 -15.00
CA ARG A 124 -24.97 -5.80 -16.30
C ARG A 124 -25.92 -5.95 -17.49
N THR A 125 -27.10 -6.53 -17.26
CA THR A 125 -28.09 -6.77 -18.32
C THR A 125 -28.98 -5.55 -18.56
N ASN A 126 -29.29 -4.80 -17.51
CA ASN A 126 -30.32 -3.75 -17.56
C ASN A 126 -29.77 -2.33 -17.57
N LEU A 127 -28.51 -2.13 -17.16
CA LEU A 127 -27.87 -0.83 -17.04
C LEU A 127 -26.54 -0.80 -17.78
N LYS A 128 -26.10 0.40 -18.13
CA LYS A 128 -24.79 0.63 -18.75
C LYS A 128 -23.67 0.44 -17.74
N ASP A 129 -22.70 -0.42 -18.04
CA ASP A 129 -21.48 -0.58 -17.25
C ASP A 129 -20.50 0.56 -17.59
N LEU A 130 -20.48 1.58 -16.73
CA LEU A 130 -19.65 2.77 -16.93
C LEU A 130 -18.15 2.47 -16.77
N ASN A 131 -17.77 1.39 -16.07
CA ASN A 131 -16.37 1.00 -16.00
C ASN A 131 -15.91 0.39 -17.32
N LYS A 132 -16.75 -0.43 -17.95
CA LYS A 132 -16.46 -0.99 -19.28
C LYS A 132 -16.40 0.10 -20.35
N GLU A 133 -17.34 1.05 -20.32
CA GLU A 133 -17.35 2.18 -21.26
C GLU A 133 -16.11 3.06 -21.11
N ASP A 134 -15.74 3.43 -19.88
CA ASP A 134 -14.53 4.23 -19.65
C ASP A 134 -13.28 3.49 -20.13
N TYR A 135 -13.20 2.17 -19.92
CA TYR A 135 -12.09 1.35 -20.39
C TYR A 135 -11.99 1.35 -21.92
N GLU A 136 -13.10 1.06 -22.63
CA GLU A 136 -13.10 1.05 -24.10
C GLU A 136 -12.85 2.44 -24.68
N LYS A 137 -13.35 3.50 -24.02
CA LYS A 137 -13.04 4.89 -24.40
C LYS A 137 -11.55 5.18 -24.26
N GLU A 138 -10.95 4.91 -23.10
CA GLU A 138 -9.52 5.12 -22.88
C GLU A 138 -8.67 4.29 -23.86
N LYS A 139 -9.07 3.05 -24.14
CA LYS A 139 -8.41 2.18 -25.11
C LYS A 139 -8.50 2.73 -26.54
N ASN A 140 -9.67 3.23 -26.95
CA ASN A 140 -9.84 3.86 -28.26
C ASN A 140 -9.03 5.16 -28.36
N ASP A 141 -8.98 5.98 -27.30
CA ASP A 141 -8.15 7.18 -27.24
C ASP A 141 -6.66 6.83 -27.40
N ILE A 142 -6.22 5.72 -26.81
CA ILE A 142 -4.86 5.19 -26.97
C ILE A 142 -4.62 4.73 -28.42
N ILE A 143 -5.50 3.91 -28.98
CA ILE A 143 -5.34 3.36 -30.34
C ILE A 143 -5.39 4.47 -31.41
N ASN A 144 -6.13 5.55 -31.17
CA ASN A 144 -6.21 6.69 -32.08
C ASN A 144 -5.06 7.70 -31.91
N ASN A 145 -4.17 7.51 -30.94
CA ASN A 145 -3.06 8.43 -30.69
C ASN A 145 -1.94 8.27 -31.74
N ALA A 146 -1.82 9.26 -32.63
CA ALA A 146 -0.81 9.29 -33.68
C ALA A 146 0.65 9.27 -33.18
N ASN A 147 0.92 9.71 -31.96
CA ASN A 147 2.27 9.73 -31.39
C ASN A 147 2.81 8.32 -31.06
N LEU A 148 1.94 7.31 -31.08
CA LEU A 148 2.27 5.93 -30.74
C LEU A 148 2.68 5.10 -31.95
N GLY A 149 2.24 5.43 -33.17
CA GLY A 149 2.57 4.64 -34.37
C GLY A 149 1.85 5.14 -35.62
N TYR A 150 2.28 4.68 -36.79
CA TYR A 150 1.73 5.13 -38.08
C TYR A 150 0.41 4.45 -38.42
N SER A 151 0.27 3.16 -38.09
CA SER A 151 -0.96 2.39 -38.31
C SER A 151 -1.67 2.00 -37.00
N GLU A 152 -2.96 1.67 -37.09
CA GLU A 152 -3.75 1.16 -35.96
C GLU A 152 -3.18 -0.16 -35.41
N GLY A 153 -2.71 -1.03 -36.31
CA GLY A 153 -2.05 -2.30 -35.96
C GLY A 153 -0.80 -2.07 -35.11
N GLU A 154 0.08 -1.16 -35.53
CA GLU A 154 1.29 -0.82 -34.76
C GLU A 154 0.97 -0.27 -33.36
N ARG A 155 -0.04 0.59 -33.25
CA ARG A 155 -0.46 1.18 -31.97
C ARG A 155 -1.04 0.13 -31.04
N THR A 156 -1.84 -0.79 -31.59
CA THR A 156 -2.42 -1.92 -30.84
C THR A 156 -1.34 -2.88 -30.34
N ASP A 157 -0.34 -3.18 -31.16
CA ASP A 157 0.76 -4.07 -30.78
C ASP A 157 1.66 -3.42 -29.72
N LYS A 158 1.94 -2.12 -29.82
CA LYS A 158 2.63 -1.37 -28.77
C LYS A 158 1.85 -1.35 -27.46
N PHE A 159 0.53 -1.14 -27.52
CA PHE A 159 -0.33 -1.21 -26.35
C PHE A 159 -0.26 -2.59 -25.65
N LYS A 160 -0.36 -3.67 -26.42
CA LYS A 160 -0.24 -5.05 -25.90
C LYS A 160 1.13 -5.32 -25.30
N ALA A 161 2.20 -4.91 -25.99
CA ALA A 161 3.58 -5.09 -25.53
C ALA A 161 3.83 -4.37 -24.20
N ILE A 162 3.40 -3.11 -24.10
CA ILE A 162 3.52 -2.33 -22.87
C ILE A 162 2.66 -2.89 -21.73
N THR A 163 1.45 -3.35 -22.02
CA THR A 163 0.59 -4.03 -21.03
C THR A 163 1.29 -5.25 -20.44
N ARG A 164 1.89 -6.10 -21.31
CA ARG A 164 2.66 -7.26 -20.86
C ARG A 164 3.89 -6.83 -20.05
N LEU A 165 4.62 -5.82 -20.51
CA LEU A 165 5.83 -5.32 -19.84
C LEU A 165 5.53 -4.79 -18.42
N SER A 166 4.50 -3.97 -18.24
CA SER A 166 4.09 -3.48 -16.93
C SER A 166 3.64 -4.62 -16.00
N GLY A 167 2.92 -5.61 -16.55
CA GLY A 167 2.54 -6.81 -15.80
C GLY A 167 3.75 -7.63 -15.32
N ILE A 168 4.70 -7.89 -16.22
CA ILE A 168 5.97 -8.58 -15.89
C ILE A 168 6.74 -7.80 -14.83
N TYR A 169 6.87 -6.48 -14.99
CA TYR A 169 7.57 -5.63 -14.02
C TYR A 169 6.96 -5.76 -12.62
N ASN A 170 5.63 -5.65 -12.50
CA ASN A 170 4.94 -5.78 -11.21
C ASN A 170 5.10 -7.18 -10.60
N PHE A 171 5.02 -8.22 -11.43
CA PHE A 171 5.23 -9.60 -10.99
C PHE A 171 6.65 -9.86 -10.51
N VAL A 172 7.66 -9.39 -11.26
CA VAL A 172 9.07 -9.47 -10.87
C VAL A 172 9.32 -8.72 -9.57
N GLY A 173 8.71 -7.53 -9.38
CA GLY A 173 8.80 -6.80 -8.12
C GLY A 173 8.28 -7.59 -6.92
N PHE A 174 7.17 -8.31 -7.09
CA PHE A 174 6.66 -9.23 -6.07
C PHE A 174 7.61 -10.40 -5.79
N VAL A 175 8.15 -11.04 -6.85
CA VAL A 175 9.11 -12.15 -6.70
C VAL A 175 10.39 -11.68 -5.99
N LEU A 176 10.96 -10.53 -6.39
CA LEU A 176 12.12 -9.95 -5.72
C LEU A 176 11.82 -9.64 -4.25
N PHE A 177 10.66 -9.06 -3.94
CA PHE A 177 10.27 -8.79 -2.56
C PHE A 177 10.30 -10.06 -1.69
N VAL A 178 9.71 -11.16 -2.17
CA VAL A 178 9.74 -12.45 -1.47
C VAL A 178 11.16 -13.01 -1.38
N LEU A 179 11.93 -13.00 -2.48
CA LEU A 179 13.28 -13.55 -2.50
C LEU A 179 14.23 -12.83 -1.55
N PHE A 180 14.16 -11.50 -1.43
CA PHE A 180 15.00 -10.75 -0.50
C PHE A 180 14.60 -10.92 0.95
N LEU A 181 13.29 -11.04 1.23
CA LEU A 181 12.82 -11.27 2.60
C LEU A 181 13.32 -12.59 3.17
N PHE A 182 13.46 -13.62 2.33
CA PHE A 182 13.74 -14.98 2.81
C PHE A 182 15.12 -15.55 2.41
N PHE A 183 15.73 -15.10 1.30
CA PHE A 183 16.89 -15.79 0.71
C PHE A 183 18.08 -14.88 0.36
N LEU A 184 17.87 -13.73 -0.28
CA LEU A 184 18.94 -12.91 -0.88
C LEU A 184 19.49 -11.82 0.06
N ARG A 185 19.62 -12.17 1.34
CA ARG A 185 19.83 -11.24 2.45
C ARG A 185 21.17 -10.48 2.39
N ASP A 186 22.26 -11.17 2.05
CA ASP A 186 23.63 -10.73 2.37
C ASP A 186 24.59 -10.65 1.17
N THR A 187 24.09 -10.42 -0.06
CA THR A 187 24.97 -10.29 -1.24
C THR A 187 24.93 -8.90 -1.86
N SER A 188 26.11 -8.37 -2.22
CA SER A 188 26.23 -7.06 -2.88
C SER A 188 25.61 -7.05 -4.29
N ALA A 189 25.59 -8.20 -4.96
CA ALA A 189 24.91 -8.36 -6.25
C ALA A 189 23.38 -8.21 -6.12
N ALA A 190 22.77 -8.78 -5.07
CA ALA A 190 21.37 -8.57 -4.78
C ALA A 190 21.10 -7.08 -4.51
N ASP A 191 21.95 -6.42 -3.72
CA ASP A 191 21.78 -4.99 -3.43
C ASP A 191 21.82 -4.12 -4.68
N ALA A 192 22.72 -4.42 -5.62
CA ALA A 192 22.73 -3.74 -6.92
C ALA A 192 21.41 -3.93 -7.71
N ILE A 193 20.86 -5.15 -7.74
CA ILE A 193 19.57 -5.43 -8.39
C ILE A 193 18.46 -4.60 -7.74
N LEU A 194 18.42 -4.58 -6.41
CA LEU A 194 17.38 -3.87 -5.66
C LEU A 194 17.44 -2.36 -5.85
N LEU A 195 18.64 -1.79 -5.96
CA LEU A 195 18.84 -0.36 -6.24
C LEU A 195 18.37 0.04 -7.65
N VAL A 196 18.65 -0.82 -8.64
CA VAL A 196 18.33 -0.56 -10.06
C VAL A 196 16.86 -0.83 -10.39
N PHE A 197 16.22 -1.79 -9.71
CA PHE A 197 14.87 -2.23 -10.04
C PHE A 197 13.81 -1.10 -10.05
N PRO A 198 13.77 -0.16 -9.09
CA PRO A 198 12.89 0.99 -9.18
C PRO A 198 13.19 1.92 -10.37
N LEU A 199 14.46 2.09 -10.76
CA LEU A 199 14.84 2.89 -11.93
C LEU A 199 14.33 2.28 -13.23
N ILE A 200 14.24 0.95 -13.32
CA ILE A 200 13.64 0.27 -14.48
C ILE A 200 12.16 0.66 -14.60
N GLY A 201 11.40 0.67 -13.50
CA GLY A 201 9.99 1.07 -13.51
C GLY A 201 9.80 2.54 -13.91
N ILE A 202 10.66 3.43 -13.41
CA ILE A 202 10.69 4.85 -13.82
C ILE A 202 11.01 4.98 -15.31
N SER A 203 11.96 4.19 -15.81
CA SER A 203 12.32 4.16 -17.24
C SER A 203 11.14 3.69 -18.10
N ILE A 204 10.41 2.65 -17.66
CA ILE A 204 9.20 2.20 -18.34
C ILE A 204 8.18 3.35 -18.45
N ILE A 205 7.94 4.10 -17.36
CA ILE A 205 7.05 5.27 -17.40
C ILE A 205 7.56 6.29 -18.44
N TYR A 206 8.84 6.67 -18.35
CA TYR A 206 9.43 7.70 -19.19
C TYR A 206 9.35 7.36 -20.70
N PHE A 207 9.70 6.13 -21.07
CA PHE A 207 9.75 5.69 -22.48
C PHE A 207 8.41 5.23 -23.05
N SER A 208 7.40 4.98 -22.21
CA SER A 208 6.08 4.49 -22.66
C SER A 208 5.23 5.51 -23.43
N LYS A 209 5.70 6.77 -23.57
CA LYS A 209 4.94 7.87 -24.20
C LYS A 209 3.54 8.08 -23.61
N GLY A 210 3.37 7.84 -22.31
CA GLY A 210 2.10 8.02 -21.58
C GLY A 210 1.20 6.78 -21.56
N LEU A 211 1.64 5.64 -22.11
CA LEU A 211 0.91 4.36 -22.01
C LEU A 211 1.03 3.72 -20.62
N VAL A 212 2.11 4.04 -19.89
CA VAL A 212 2.32 3.64 -18.51
C VAL A 212 2.34 4.88 -17.64
N THR A 213 1.56 4.83 -16.57
CA THR A 213 1.48 5.89 -15.57
C THR A 213 1.99 5.39 -14.23
N LEU A 214 2.27 6.30 -13.29
CA LEU A 214 2.63 5.88 -11.94
C LEU A 214 1.45 5.13 -11.30
N ILE A 215 0.27 5.72 -11.31
CA ILE A 215 -0.96 5.13 -10.76
C ILE A 215 -2.09 5.20 -11.80
N SER A 216 -2.89 4.15 -11.88
CA SER A 216 -4.11 4.14 -12.70
C SER A 216 -5.31 3.64 -11.91
N LYS A 217 -6.51 3.97 -12.40
CA LYS A 217 -7.74 3.40 -11.85
C LYS A 217 -7.75 1.89 -12.12
N ARG A 218 -8.39 1.12 -11.24
CA ARG A 218 -8.47 -0.35 -11.34
C ARG A 218 -8.98 -0.86 -12.70
N ASN A 219 -9.90 -0.12 -13.33
CA ASN A 219 -10.51 -0.49 -14.61
C ASN A 219 -10.07 0.46 -15.74
N SER A 220 -8.87 1.05 -15.64
CA SER A 220 -8.31 1.92 -16.66
C SER A 220 -7.65 1.10 -17.77
N ALA A 221 -7.67 1.59 -19.01
CA ALA A 221 -6.85 1.05 -20.08
C ALA A 221 -5.35 1.39 -19.88
N TYR A 222 -5.04 2.44 -19.10
CA TYR A 222 -3.66 2.79 -18.77
C TYR A 222 -3.07 1.81 -17.77
N ASN A 223 -1.89 1.30 -18.11
CA ASN A 223 -1.12 0.43 -17.24
C ASN A 223 -0.40 1.25 -16.16
N ASN A 224 -0.07 0.60 -15.05
CA ASN A 224 0.71 1.20 -13.98
C ASN A 224 1.78 0.24 -13.47
N VAL A 225 2.86 0.82 -12.94
CA VAL A 225 4.01 0.11 -12.38
C VAL A 225 4.15 0.32 -10.87
N MET A 226 3.19 1.00 -10.22
CA MET A 226 3.24 1.30 -8.79
C MET A 226 3.47 0.07 -7.90
N PRO A 227 2.78 -1.08 -8.10
CA PRO A 227 2.96 -2.22 -7.21
C PRO A 227 4.41 -2.72 -7.17
N GLY A 228 5.04 -2.91 -8.33
CA GLY A 228 6.45 -3.32 -8.41
C GLY A 228 7.38 -2.26 -7.82
N LEU A 229 7.20 -1.00 -8.21
CA LEU A 229 7.99 0.14 -7.71
C LEU A 229 7.93 0.24 -6.19
N TYR A 230 6.72 0.19 -5.64
CA TYR A 230 6.48 0.29 -4.20
C TYR A 230 7.16 -0.84 -3.43
N LEU A 231 7.03 -2.09 -3.89
CA LEU A 231 7.66 -3.23 -3.22
C LEU A 231 9.19 -3.13 -3.24
N GLY A 232 9.78 -2.69 -4.35
CA GLY A 232 11.23 -2.47 -4.45
C GLY A 232 11.72 -1.37 -3.49
N VAL A 233 11.03 -0.24 -3.43
CA VAL A 233 11.38 0.86 -2.51
C VAL A 233 11.16 0.49 -1.05
N LEU A 234 10.03 -0.15 -0.74
CA LEU A 234 9.73 -0.62 0.61
C LEU A 234 10.84 -1.55 1.11
N LEU A 235 11.31 -2.46 0.26
CA LEU A 235 12.38 -3.38 0.59
C LEU A 235 13.72 -2.69 0.84
N LEU A 236 14.08 -1.66 0.06
CA LEU A 236 15.28 -0.84 0.32
C LEU A 236 15.23 -0.20 1.71
N VAL A 237 14.08 0.38 2.06
CA VAL A 237 13.88 1.02 3.37
C VAL A 237 13.91 -0.01 4.49
N LEU A 238 13.20 -1.13 4.35
CA LEU A 238 13.20 -2.20 5.35
C LEU A 238 14.59 -2.78 5.55
N LYS A 239 15.37 -2.95 4.48
CA LYS A 239 16.76 -3.38 4.58
C LYS A 239 17.60 -2.35 5.32
N SER A 240 17.51 -1.06 4.97
CA SER A 240 18.28 -0.03 5.68
C SER A 240 17.98 0.04 7.18
N LEU A 241 16.73 -0.18 7.59
CA LEU A 241 16.31 -0.08 8.99
C LEU A 241 16.65 -1.31 9.83
N ASN A 242 16.63 -2.51 9.24
CA ASN A 242 16.76 -3.77 9.99
C ASN A 242 18.17 -4.37 9.98
N TYR A 243 19.08 -3.83 9.17
CA TYR A 243 20.38 -4.46 8.90
C TYR A 243 21.58 -3.57 9.15
N TYR A 244 21.40 -2.27 8.95
CA TYR A 244 22.48 -1.31 9.09
C TYR A 244 22.24 -0.50 10.36
N HIS A 245 23.12 -0.69 11.34
CA HIS A 245 23.18 0.17 12.51
C HIS A 245 24.00 1.42 12.18
N ILE A 246 23.40 2.34 11.42
CA ILE A 246 24.01 3.63 11.09
C ILE A 246 24.07 4.48 12.36
N THR A 247 25.26 4.93 12.73
CA THR A 247 25.51 5.68 13.97
C THR A 247 25.19 7.17 13.82
N ASN A 248 25.40 7.73 12.63
CA ASN A 248 25.15 9.13 12.33
C ASN A 248 24.46 9.31 10.96
N TYR A 249 23.29 9.99 10.98
CA TYR A 249 22.46 10.26 9.81
C TYR A 249 22.65 11.67 9.21
N ASP A 250 23.51 12.52 9.76
CA ASP A 250 23.68 13.93 9.35
C ASP A 250 24.03 14.03 7.86
N LYS A 251 24.86 13.11 7.37
CA LYS A 251 25.30 13.07 5.97
C LYS A 251 24.32 12.35 5.04
N LEU A 252 23.22 11.81 5.54
CA LEU A 252 22.18 11.18 4.73
C LEU A 252 21.36 12.24 3.98
N THR A 253 21.12 13.38 4.62
CA THR A 253 20.09 14.35 4.22
C THR A 253 20.38 14.97 2.85
N VAL A 254 21.58 15.53 2.64
CA VAL A 254 21.90 16.25 1.40
C VAL A 254 21.92 15.33 0.17
N PRO A 255 22.61 14.17 0.17
CA PRO A 255 22.56 13.25 -0.96
C PRO A 255 21.14 12.72 -1.24
N SER A 256 20.37 12.45 -0.19
CA SER A 256 18.98 11.98 -0.33
C SER A 256 18.07 13.05 -0.93
N LEU A 257 18.25 14.33 -0.56
CA LEU A 257 17.52 15.44 -1.16
C LEU A 257 17.85 15.59 -2.64
N ILE A 258 19.13 15.55 -3.02
CA ILE A 258 19.54 15.66 -4.43
C ILE A 258 18.93 14.52 -5.26
N LEU A 259 19.11 13.27 -4.85
CA LEU A 259 18.57 12.12 -5.57
C LEU A 259 17.03 12.14 -5.58
N GLY A 260 16.40 12.46 -4.45
CA GLY A 260 14.96 12.57 -4.32
C GLY A 260 14.37 13.63 -5.24
N SER A 261 15.01 14.80 -5.36
CA SER A 261 14.60 15.87 -6.26
C SER A 261 14.72 15.46 -7.74
N VAL A 262 15.77 14.75 -8.13
CA VAL A 262 15.92 14.24 -9.50
C VAL A 262 14.80 13.25 -9.84
N ILE A 263 14.54 12.28 -8.97
CA ILE A 263 13.50 11.26 -9.18
C ILE A 263 12.10 11.90 -9.19
N LEU A 264 11.85 12.83 -8.28
CA LEU A 264 10.61 13.60 -8.24
C LEU A 264 10.40 14.41 -9.52
N GLY A 265 11.45 15.06 -10.03
CA GLY A 265 11.40 15.80 -11.29
C GLY A 265 11.00 14.92 -12.47
N VAL A 266 11.62 13.74 -12.61
CA VAL A 266 11.26 12.78 -13.67
C VAL A 266 9.81 12.32 -13.55
N LEU A 267 9.36 11.97 -12.34
CA LEU A 267 7.98 11.54 -12.09
C LEU A 267 6.97 12.68 -12.27
N ALA A 268 7.31 13.91 -11.92
CA ALA A 268 6.43 15.07 -12.10
C ALA A 268 6.22 15.41 -13.57
N VAL A 269 7.20 15.14 -14.45
CA VAL A 269 7.07 15.40 -15.89
C VAL A 269 6.27 14.30 -16.61
N LYS A 270 6.43 13.02 -16.24
CA LYS A 270 5.87 11.87 -16.99
C LYS A 270 4.95 10.94 -16.22
N GLY A 271 4.96 10.99 -14.89
CA GLY A 271 4.26 10.03 -14.03
C GLY A 271 2.78 10.32 -13.80
N PHE A 272 2.30 11.52 -14.12
CA PHE A 272 0.89 11.89 -13.92
C PHE A 272 -0.04 11.11 -14.84
N ASN A 273 -1.12 10.62 -14.25
CA ASN A 273 -2.28 10.13 -14.95
C ASN A 273 -3.38 11.21 -14.95
N ASN A 274 -3.71 11.72 -16.13
CA ASN A 274 -4.75 12.73 -16.30
C ASN A 274 -6.17 12.19 -16.07
N THR A 275 -6.39 10.87 -16.15
CA THR A 275 -7.71 10.28 -15.90
C THR A 275 -7.97 10.08 -14.41
N TYR A 276 -6.94 10.11 -13.56
CA TYR A 276 -7.05 9.93 -12.13
C TYR A 276 -7.55 11.21 -11.42
N SER A 277 -8.47 11.05 -10.46
CA SER A 277 -9.29 12.17 -9.96
C SER A 277 -8.55 13.17 -9.07
N SER A 278 -7.41 12.82 -8.48
CA SER A 278 -6.65 13.70 -7.59
C SER A 278 -5.23 13.89 -8.08
N ARG A 279 -4.92 15.06 -8.67
CA ARG A 279 -3.55 15.45 -9.03
C ARG A 279 -2.68 15.67 -7.79
N ILE A 280 -3.25 16.29 -6.75
CA ILE A 280 -2.54 16.51 -5.48
C ILE A 280 -2.15 15.17 -4.85
N GLY A 281 -3.07 14.19 -4.84
CA GLY A 281 -2.77 12.86 -4.30
C GLY A 281 -1.67 12.13 -5.06
N GLN A 282 -1.64 12.26 -6.39
CA GLN A 282 -0.55 11.70 -7.21
C GLN A 282 0.79 12.37 -6.88
N PHE A 283 0.82 13.69 -6.77
CA PHE A 283 2.05 14.43 -6.48
C PHE A 283 2.59 14.12 -5.08
N LEU A 284 1.72 14.06 -4.07
CA LEU A 284 2.12 13.63 -2.71
C LEU A 284 2.70 12.22 -2.71
N LEU A 285 2.09 11.30 -3.47
CA LEU A 285 2.62 9.94 -3.61
C LEU A 285 4.00 9.92 -4.29
N MET A 286 4.22 10.76 -5.30
CA MET A 286 5.53 10.92 -5.95
C MET A 286 6.59 11.46 -4.98
N ILE A 287 6.24 12.43 -4.12
CA ILE A 287 7.14 12.95 -3.08
C ILE A 287 7.54 11.83 -2.11
N ILE A 288 6.55 11.14 -1.55
CA ILE A 288 6.78 10.05 -0.59
C ILE A 288 7.66 8.96 -1.22
N PHE A 289 7.33 8.57 -2.44
CA PHE A 289 8.10 7.56 -3.18
C PHE A 289 9.54 8.00 -3.43
N SER A 290 9.74 9.22 -3.92
CA SER A 290 11.07 9.74 -4.28
C SER A 290 11.96 9.91 -3.05
N ALA A 291 11.39 10.39 -1.95
CA ALA A 291 12.10 10.51 -0.67
C ALA A 291 12.47 9.13 -0.10
N ALA A 292 11.52 8.19 -0.06
CA ALA A 292 11.77 6.84 0.44
C ALA A 292 12.82 6.09 -0.40
N TYR A 293 12.74 6.20 -1.73
CA TYR A 293 13.73 5.62 -2.62
C TYR A 293 15.11 6.24 -2.40
N ALA A 294 15.20 7.57 -2.33
CA ALA A 294 16.48 8.26 -2.15
C ALA A 294 17.14 7.89 -0.81
N ILE A 295 16.40 7.93 0.29
CA ILE A 295 16.89 7.53 1.61
C ILE A 295 17.36 6.07 1.60
N GLY A 296 16.53 5.17 1.07
CA GLY A 296 16.86 3.75 0.96
C GLY A 296 18.12 3.52 0.12
N VAL A 297 18.24 4.17 -1.03
CA VAL A 297 19.42 4.08 -1.90
C VAL A 297 20.67 4.56 -1.19
N ILE A 298 20.66 5.78 -0.63
CA ILE A 298 21.86 6.35 -0.02
C ILE A 298 22.31 5.51 1.19
N ALA A 299 21.38 5.03 2.02
CA ALA A 299 21.70 4.17 3.15
C ALA A 299 22.27 2.80 2.72
N ASN A 300 21.65 2.13 1.75
CA ASN A 300 22.13 0.83 1.27
C ASN A 300 23.45 0.98 0.51
N VAL A 301 23.61 2.00 -0.33
CA VAL A 301 24.87 2.27 -1.04
C VAL A 301 25.99 2.57 -0.04
N ASN A 302 25.70 3.32 1.02
CA ASN A 302 26.66 3.61 2.08
C ASN A 302 27.23 2.36 2.73
N CYS A 303 26.41 1.33 2.94
CA CYS A 303 26.76 0.17 3.76
C CYS A 303 27.16 -1.04 2.90
N SER A 304 26.35 -1.43 1.92
CA SER A 304 26.60 -2.62 1.07
C SER A 304 27.86 -2.51 0.22
N PHE A 305 28.24 -1.29 -0.17
CA PHE A 305 29.40 -1.04 -1.03
C PHE A 305 30.57 -0.40 -0.28
N ASP A 306 30.52 -0.41 1.06
CA ASP A 306 31.60 0.07 1.90
C ASP A 306 32.78 -0.92 1.94
N LYS A 307 33.86 -0.55 1.26
CA LYS A 307 35.12 -1.30 1.24
C LYS A 307 36.13 -0.83 2.28
N SER A 308 35.75 0.08 3.18
CA SER A 308 36.65 0.53 4.26
C SER A 308 36.98 -0.61 5.22
N SER A 309 38.19 -0.57 5.79
CA SER A 309 38.59 -1.47 6.86
C SER A 309 37.80 -1.15 8.13
N ALA A 310 37.25 -2.18 8.78
CA ALA A 310 36.54 -1.99 10.03
C ALA A 310 37.51 -1.70 11.19
N GLN A 311 37.13 -0.76 12.05
CA GLN A 311 37.72 -0.58 13.36
C GLN A 311 37.04 -1.55 14.34
N ILE A 312 37.83 -2.28 15.10
CA ILE A 312 37.34 -3.38 15.95
C ILE A 312 37.35 -2.91 17.40
N TYR A 313 36.20 -3.03 18.08
CA TYR A 313 36.08 -2.81 19.51
C TYR A 313 35.56 -4.08 20.18
N SER A 314 36.13 -4.43 21.33
CA SER A 314 35.63 -5.53 22.14
C SER A 314 34.67 -4.98 23.20
N THR A 315 33.47 -5.55 23.29
CA THR A 315 32.47 -5.21 24.30
C THR A 315 31.87 -6.48 24.90
N THR A 316 31.19 -6.35 26.03
CA THR A 316 30.54 -7.47 26.72
C THR A 316 29.03 -7.44 26.52
N VAL A 317 28.44 -8.63 26.44
CA VAL A 317 27.00 -8.79 26.35
C VAL A 317 26.42 -8.77 27.76
N THR A 318 25.68 -7.73 28.09
CA THR A 318 25.17 -7.48 29.45
C THR A 318 23.77 -8.05 29.68
N ASP A 319 22.98 -8.22 28.63
CA ASP A 319 21.62 -8.76 28.69
C ASP A 319 21.17 -9.35 27.34
N LYS A 320 20.10 -10.15 27.35
CA LYS A 320 19.45 -10.66 26.14
C LYS A 320 17.95 -10.91 26.35
N PHE A 321 17.14 -10.56 25.35
CA PHE A 321 15.72 -10.90 25.38
C PHE A 321 15.13 -11.13 23.99
N ILE A 322 13.95 -11.77 23.95
CA ILE A 322 13.19 -12.01 22.72
C ILE A 322 11.87 -11.24 22.79
N SER A 323 11.56 -10.46 21.76
CA SER A 323 10.25 -9.78 21.64
C SER A 323 9.35 -10.51 20.65
N TYR A 324 8.07 -10.71 20.99
CA TYR A 324 7.11 -11.52 20.22
C TYR A 324 5.91 -10.74 19.65
N LYS A 325 5.95 -9.40 19.63
CA LYS A 325 4.75 -8.57 19.36
C LYS A 325 4.09 -8.85 17.99
N HIS A 326 4.86 -8.72 16.93
CA HIS A 326 4.40 -8.91 15.54
C HIS A 326 5.33 -9.85 14.75
N ALA A 327 6.59 -9.92 15.16
CA ALA A 327 7.61 -10.85 14.69
C ALA A 327 8.51 -11.20 15.87
N THR A 328 9.20 -12.34 15.80
CA THR A 328 10.21 -12.75 16.78
C THR A 328 11.51 -12.02 16.49
N ASN A 329 11.84 -11.01 17.30
CA ASN A 329 13.12 -10.30 17.23
C ASN A 329 14.00 -10.70 18.41
N TYR A 330 15.28 -10.90 18.12
CA TYR A 330 16.30 -11.30 19.07
C TYR A 330 17.16 -10.09 19.41
N HIS A 331 17.16 -9.68 20.67
CA HIS A 331 17.87 -8.50 21.14
C HIS A 331 19.00 -8.93 22.07
N ILE A 332 20.16 -8.31 21.91
CA ILE A 332 21.24 -8.36 22.89
C ILE A 332 21.55 -6.95 23.35
N ARG A 333 21.95 -6.82 24.62
CA ARG A 333 22.50 -5.57 25.15
C ARG A 333 24.01 -5.66 25.15
N ILE A 334 24.67 -4.70 24.54
CA ILE A 334 26.13 -4.58 24.56
C ILE A 334 26.53 -3.41 25.45
N ASP A 335 27.65 -3.54 26.16
CA ASP A 335 28.24 -2.46 26.95
C ASP A 335 28.85 -1.37 26.05
N SER A 336 29.24 -0.24 26.64
CA SER A 336 29.91 0.87 25.95
C SER A 336 31.10 0.40 25.09
N TRP A 337 31.26 1.02 23.92
CA TRP A 337 32.30 0.68 22.94
C TRP A 337 32.60 1.88 22.04
N GLY A 338 33.88 2.13 21.72
CA GLY A 338 34.27 3.27 20.87
C GLY A 338 33.69 4.60 21.36
N ASP A 339 33.00 5.32 20.47
CA ASP A 339 32.31 6.59 20.76
C ASP A 339 30.90 6.39 21.38
N HIS A 340 30.45 5.14 21.55
CA HIS A 340 29.19 4.79 22.19
C HIS A 340 29.41 4.59 23.70
N HIS A 341 29.13 5.63 24.49
CA HIS A 341 29.40 5.65 25.93
C HIS A 341 28.32 4.97 26.81
N GLU A 342 27.22 4.51 26.22
CA GLU A 342 26.10 3.89 26.95
C GLU A 342 25.80 2.49 26.40
N ALA A 343 25.37 1.60 27.30
CA ALA A 343 24.96 0.25 26.92
C ALA A 343 23.65 0.27 26.15
N GLU A 344 23.65 -0.29 24.94
CA GLU A 344 22.52 -0.23 24.00
C GLU A 344 21.99 -1.62 23.62
N TYR A 345 20.71 -1.67 23.23
CA TYR A 345 20.11 -2.88 22.68
C TYR A 345 20.22 -2.88 21.16
N ILE A 346 20.73 -3.97 20.61
CA ILE A 346 20.82 -4.20 19.18
C ILE A 346 20.06 -5.47 18.78
N ILE A 347 19.48 -5.44 17.59
CA ILE A 347 18.80 -6.59 16.98
C ILE A 347 19.85 -7.44 16.28
N VAL A 348 19.90 -8.72 16.61
CA VAL A 348 20.85 -9.67 16.02
C VAL A 348 20.14 -10.83 15.32
N PRO A 349 20.81 -11.50 14.36
CA PRO A 349 20.28 -12.74 13.79
C PRO A 349 20.01 -13.79 14.86
N LYS A 350 18.98 -14.62 14.65
CA LYS A 350 18.63 -15.76 15.51
C LYS A 350 19.85 -16.63 15.83
N SER A 351 20.65 -16.95 14.81
CA SER A 351 21.86 -17.74 14.97
C SER A 351 22.82 -17.07 15.96
N PHE A 352 23.15 -15.79 15.77
CA PHE A 352 24.02 -15.04 16.68
C PHE A 352 23.51 -15.08 18.13
N TYR A 353 22.22 -14.76 18.33
CA TYR A 353 21.60 -14.76 19.66
C TYR A 353 21.78 -16.07 20.44
N TYR A 354 21.66 -17.22 19.78
CA TYR A 354 21.81 -18.52 20.44
C TYR A 354 23.26 -18.96 20.64
N HIS A 355 24.22 -18.37 19.92
CA HIS A 355 25.65 -18.67 20.09
C HIS A 355 26.36 -17.73 21.08
N THR A 356 25.77 -16.58 21.36
CA THR A 356 26.31 -15.59 22.32
C THR A 356 25.74 -15.83 23.71
N SER A 357 26.51 -15.64 24.79
CA SER A 357 26.02 -15.73 26.18
C SER A 357 26.13 -14.40 26.91
N VAL A 358 25.30 -14.16 27.92
CA VAL A 358 25.49 -13.00 28.82
C VAL A 358 26.84 -13.15 29.52
N GLY A 359 27.63 -12.07 29.58
CA GLY A 359 29.01 -12.06 30.07
C GLY A 359 30.07 -12.45 29.01
N SER A 360 29.66 -12.90 27.82
CA SER A 360 30.61 -13.15 26.73
C SER A 360 31.09 -11.84 26.08
N THR A 361 32.32 -11.87 25.58
CA THR A 361 32.88 -10.77 24.78
C THR A 361 32.46 -10.95 23.32
N VAL A 362 32.07 -9.86 22.67
CA VAL A 362 31.77 -9.78 21.24
C VAL A 362 32.57 -8.65 20.60
N ARG A 363 32.81 -8.76 19.30
CA ARG A 363 33.54 -7.76 18.52
C ARG A 363 32.56 -6.87 17.76
N VAL A 364 32.58 -5.58 18.03
CA VAL A 364 31.89 -4.57 17.23
C VAL A 364 32.79 -4.13 16.09
N MET A 365 32.31 -4.34 14.87
CA MET A 365 33.00 -4.01 13.62
C MET A 365 32.44 -2.68 13.10
N GLU A 366 33.09 -1.56 13.43
CA GLU A 366 32.66 -0.23 12.98
C GLU A 366 33.30 0.10 11.63
N LYS A 367 32.49 0.46 10.65
CA LYS A 367 32.94 0.92 9.34
C LYS A 367 32.61 2.38 9.11
N LYS A 368 33.41 3.04 8.26
CA LYS A 368 33.30 4.49 8.00
C LYS A 368 32.08 4.85 7.15
N GLY A 369 31.55 3.92 6.36
CA GLY A 369 30.53 4.17 5.34
C GLY A 369 31.09 4.84 4.09
N LEU A 370 30.55 4.50 2.91
CA LEU A 370 30.97 5.11 1.64
C LEU A 370 30.74 6.63 1.62
N PHE A 371 29.67 7.12 2.23
CA PHE A 371 29.36 8.54 2.36
C PHE A 371 29.85 9.14 3.68
N LYS A 372 30.81 8.48 4.35
CA LYS A 372 31.29 8.85 5.69
C LYS A 372 30.15 8.86 6.74
N MET A 373 29.15 7.99 6.58
CA MET A 373 28.11 7.70 7.55
C MET A 373 28.49 6.39 8.25
N PRO A 374 29.08 6.43 9.45
CA PRO A 374 29.57 5.23 10.07
C PRO A 374 28.41 4.28 10.41
N TRP A 375 28.70 3.00 10.33
CA TRP A 375 27.74 1.94 10.63
C TRP A 375 28.49 0.75 11.19
N PHE A 376 27.83 -0.06 12.00
CA PHE A 376 28.46 -1.22 12.62
C PHE A 376 27.65 -2.50 12.48
N TYR A 377 28.33 -3.61 12.69
CA TYR A 377 27.75 -4.93 12.89
C TYR A 377 28.56 -5.68 13.95
N VAL A 378 27.97 -6.70 14.55
CA VAL A 378 28.62 -7.53 15.58
C VAL A 378 29.06 -8.87 15.02
N ASP A 379 30.22 -9.32 15.48
CA ASP A 379 30.80 -10.64 15.22
C ASP A 379 31.26 -11.28 16.54
N LEU A 380 31.40 -12.60 16.55
CA LEU A 380 31.89 -13.35 17.72
C LEU A 380 33.40 -13.20 17.92
#